data_AF-A0A9P8ZPA0-F1
#
_entry.id   AF-A0A9P8ZPA0-F1
#
_cell.length_a   1.000
_cell.length_b   1.000
_cell.length_c   1.000
_cell.angle_alpha   90.00
_cell.angle_beta   90.00
_cell.angle_gamma   90.00
#
_symmetry.space_group_name_H-M   'P 1'
#
loop_
_entity.id
_entity.type
_entity.pdbx_description
1 polymer ?
#
loop_
_entity_poly.entity_id
_entity_poly.type
_entity_poly.pdbx_seq_one_letter_code
_entity_poly.pdbx_strand_id
1 'polypeptide(L)'
;QRWDVQHPTIDGRRQIIQAYVGGGTQYLTAAQGMPPEILKRIEKLALDFFWEYKRSHTVDMATLKLPREEGGVNLLDIEVRNEAIYLTWLRDYCSSSSDRPAWAFVADEILKRTTTLELQDSTEGNTDILTNFLEQSWCPMPNPVERGGRPNLQATGLPLELKLMFSVAKKHSVRLDAPFVDEQAKLTRSLWFHSDRDAPTRRILKRHTRCLRENHKVRTVADAVRCASNPYTDATVDGHRESNCRNPNACQRTARGLVSSLNEKWTPDWNLPDLSLELSGDERAMNLLAEEYSNPVIFDPSFPRPEKPLAYARVFTNALKVRPSAPPPDRVVAGFHDELPLPNPEETVACCG
;
A
#
# COMPACT_ATOMS: atom_id res chain seq x y z
N GLN A 1 -41.18 -13.35 7.20
CA GLN A 1 -42.53 -13.71 7.70
C GLN A 1 -42.68 -15.17 8.14
N ARG A 2 -41.93 -16.18 7.63
CA ARG A 2 -42.08 -17.58 8.11
C ARG A 2 -41.32 -17.92 9.40
N TRP A 3 -40.22 -17.23 9.71
CA TRP A 3 -39.36 -17.59 10.85
C TRP A 3 -39.91 -17.19 12.22
N ASP A 4 -40.67 -16.10 12.31
CA ASP A 4 -41.23 -15.61 13.58
C ASP A 4 -42.28 -16.57 14.17
N VAL A 5 -42.94 -17.36 13.31
CA VAL A 5 -43.93 -18.37 13.71
C VAL A 5 -43.29 -19.56 14.43
N GLN A 6 -42.01 -19.85 14.17
CA GLN A 6 -41.31 -20.99 14.75
C GLN A 6 -40.58 -20.67 16.06
N HIS A 7 -40.64 -19.41 16.53
CA HIS A 7 -39.98 -18.95 17.76
C HIS A 7 -38.55 -19.50 17.95
N PRO A 8 -37.65 -19.27 16.98
CA PRO A 8 -36.29 -19.79 17.05
C PRO A 8 -35.58 -19.32 18.33
N THR A 9 -34.75 -20.20 18.89
CA THR A 9 -33.86 -19.88 20.01
C THR A 9 -32.90 -18.73 19.64
N ILE A 10 -32.23 -18.17 20.63
CA ILE A 10 -31.20 -17.14 20.41
C ILE A 10 -30.12 -17.64 19.42
N ASP A 11 -29.66 -18.88 19.61
CA ASP A 11 -28.69 -19.51 18.73
C ASP A 11 -29.26 -19.76 17.32
N GLY A 12 -30.53 -20.15 17.21
CA GLY A 12 -31.21 -20.31 15.93
C GLY A 12 -31.31 -18.98 15.17
N ARG A 13 -31.65 -17.89 15.85
CA ARG A 13 -31.69 -16.54 15.25
C ARG A 13 -30.31 -16.09 14.78
N ARG A 14 -29.26 -16.31 15.59
CA ARG A 14 -27.88 -16.03 15.21
C ARG A 14 -27.51 -16.77 13.92
N GLN A 15 -27.81 -18.07 13.83
CA GLN A 15 -27.54 -18.87 12.62
C GLN A 15 -28.31 -18.36 11.40
N ILE A 16 -29.59 -17.99 11.57
CA ILE A 16 -30.40 -17.41 10.49
C ILE A 16 -29.79 -16.08 10.00
N ILE A 17 -29.38 -15.19 10.92
CA ILE A 17 -28.70 -13.94 10.57
C ILE A 17 -27.42 -14.25 9.78
N GLN A 18 -26.59 -15.17 10.27
CA GLN A 18 -25.36 -15.57 9.58
C GLN A 18 -25.63 -16.09 8.16
N ALA A 19 -26.62 -16.97 7.99
CA ALA A 19 -26.91 -17.59 6.70
C ALA A 19 -27.51 -16.59 5.70
N TYR A 20 -28.52 -15.83 6.11
CA TYR A 20 -29.28 -14.97 5.20
C TYR A 20 -28.67 -13.58 5.08
N VAL A 21 -28.39 -12.91 6.19
CA VAL A 21 -27.78 -11.57 6.16
C VAL A 21 -26.34 -11.70 5.73
N GLY A 22 -25.61 -12.66 6.30
CA GLY A 22 -24.25 -12.95 5.87
C GLY A 22 -24.20 -13.35 4.40
N GLY A 23 -24.73 -14.52 4.05
CA GLY A 23 -24.68 -15.02 2.67
C GLY A 23 -25.27 -14.06 1.64
N GLY A 24 -26.45 -13.50 1.91
CA GLY A 24 -27.18 -12.67 0.94
C GLY A 24 -26.53 -11.32 0.64
N THR A 25 -25.78 -10.73 1.57
CA THR A 25 -25.14 -9.42 1.37
C THR A 25 -23.70 -9.53 0.91
N GLN A 26 -23.01 -10.65 1.17
CA GLN A 26 -21.59 -10.81 0.91
C GLN A 26 -21.22 -10.58 -0.56
N TYR A 27 -21.96 -11.22 -1.48
CA TYR A 27 -21.69 -11.11 -2.90
C TYR A 27 -21.88 -9.68 -3.40
N LEU A 28 -22.98 -9.02 -3.03
CA LEU A 28 -23.25 -7.65 -3.44
C LEU A 28 -22.20 -6.67 -2.88
N THR A 29 -21.83 -6.80 -1.61
CA THR A 29 -20.71 -6.02 -1.05
C THR A 29 -19.43 -6.25 -1.84
N ALA A 30 -19.12 -7.50 -2.18
CA ALA A 30 -17.92 -7.86 -2.94
C ALA A 30 -17.96 -7.46 -4.42
N ALA A 31 -19.11 -7.03 -4.94
CA ALA A 31 -19.25 -6.58 -6.33
C ALA A 31 -19.27 -5.05 -6.47
N GLN A 32 -19.96 -4.34 -5.57
CA GLN A 32 -20.20 -2.88 -5.68
C GLN A 32 -19.96 -2.11 -4.37
N GLY A 33 -19.48 -2.79 -3.33
CA GLY A 33 -19.41 -2.24 -1.98
C GLY A 33 -20.77 -2.09 -1.30
N MET A 34 -20.73 -1.68 -0.04
CA MET A 34 -21.92 -1.43 0.77
C MET A 34 -21.85 0.00 1.33
N PRO A 35 -22.78 0.89 0.94
CA PRO A 35 -22.86 2.21 1.54
C PRO A 35 -23.09 2.16 3.06
N PRO A 36 -22.52 3.08 3.85
CA PRO A 36 -22.63 3.08 5.31
C PRO A 36 -24.07 3.10 5.85
N GLU A 37 -24.97 3.80 5.16
CA GLU A 37 -26.40 3.86 5.49
C GLU A 37 -27.11 2.51 5.31
N ILE A 38 -26.71 1.74 4.29
CA ILE A 38 -27.24 0.38 4.05
C ILE A 38 -26.71 -0.58 5.11
N LEU A 39 -25.41 -0.51 5.42
CA LEU A 39 -24.79 -1.27 6.52
C LEU A 39 -25.56 -1.07 7.83
N LYS A 40 -25.75 0.19 8.25
CA LYS A 40 -26.47 0.53 9.49
C LYS A 40 -27.91 0.01 9.48
N ARG A 41 -28.60 0.08 8.34
CA ARG A 41 -29.97 -0.43 8.22
C ARG A 41 -30.01 -1.94 8.37
N ILE A 42 -29.07 -2.66 7.78
CA ILE A 42 -28.98 -4.12 7.87
C ILE A 42 -28.60 -4.55 9.30
N GLU A 43 -27.64 -3.88 9.93
CA GLU A 43 -27.27 -4.15 11.33
C GLU A 43 -28.46 -3.94 12.27
N LYS A 44 -29.22 -2.85 12.06
CA LYS A 44 -30.45 -2.60 12.82
C LYS A 44 -31.48 -3.71 12.60
N LEU A 45 -31.73 -4.13 11.35
CA LEU A 45 -32.66 -5.22 11.05
C LEU A 45 -32.22 -6.55 11.68
N ALA A 46 -30.93 -6.85 11.67
CA ALA A 46 -30.37 -8.03 12.30
C ALA A 46 -30.57 -8.00 13.82
N LEU A 47 -30.32 -6.85 14.45
CA LEU A 47 -30.52 -6.64 15.88
C LEU A 47 -32.00 -6.73 16.28
N ASP A 48 -32.88 -6.06 15.54
CA ASP A 48 -34.32 -6.09 15.76
C ASP A 48 -34.84 -7.54 15.64
N PHE A 49 -34.43 -8.28 14.60
CA PHE A 49 -34.79 -9.70 14.44
C PHE A 49 -34.24 -10.58 15.57
N PHE A 50 -32.97 -10.36 15.97
CA PHE A 50 -32.35 -11.07 17.06
C PHE A 50 -33.15 -10.93 18.37
N TRP A 51 -33.73 -9.75 18.62
CA TRP A 51 -34.55 -9.45 19.79
C TRP A 51 -36.07 -9.61 19.59
N GLU A 52 -36.55 -10.35 18.59
CA GLU A 52 -37.99 -10.51 18.30
C GLU A 52 -38.74 -9.18 18.12
N TYR A 53 -38.06 -8.16 17.58
CA TYR A 53 -38.60 -6.82 17.36
C TYR A 53 -39.13 -6.16 18.65
N LYS A 54 -38.58 -6.55 19.83
CA LYS A 54 -38.89 -5.92 21.11
C LYS A 54 -38.39 -4.48 21.12
N ARG A 55 -39.15 -3.58 21.76
CA ARG A 55 -38.83 -2.14 21.81
C ARG A 55 -37.54 -1.81 22.57
N SER A 56 -37.06 -2.71 23.42
CA SER A 56 -35.86 -2.53 24.24
C SER A 56 -34.96 -3.75 24.11
N HIS A 57 -33.68 -3.51 23.88
CA HIS A 57 -32.64 -4.54 23.82
C HIS A 57 -31.95 -4.57 25.19
N THR A 58 -31.79 -5.76 25.76
CA THR A 58 -31.12 -5.92 27.06
C THR A 58 -29.59 -5.83 26.94
N VAL A 59 -29.06 -6.20 25.77
CA VAL A 59 -27.62 -6.20 25.46
C VAL A 59 -27.41 -5.48 24.13
N ASP A 60 -26.34 -4.70 24.06
CA ASP A 60 -25.99 -3.92 22.88
C ASP A 60 -25.37 -4.77 21.76
N MET A 61 -25.30 -4.20 20.55
CA MET A 61 -24.78 -4.93 19.38
C MET A 61 -23.29 -5.26 19.53
N ALA A 62 -22.52 -4.40 20.18
CA ALA A 62 -21.09 -4.61 20.36
C ALA A 62 -20.81 -5.85 21.21
N THR A 63 -21.51 -6.01 22.33
CA THR A 63 -21.37 -7.20 23.19
C THR A 63 -21.86 -8.46 22.47
N LEU A 64 -22.95 -8.39 21.67
CA LEU A 64 -23.44 -9.56 20.94
C LEU A 64 -22.42 -10.09 19.90
N LYS A 65 -21.62 -9.20 19.30
CA LYS A 65 -20.58 -9.55 18.32
C LYS A 65 -19.36 -10.25 18.94
N LEU A 66 -19.14 -10.12 20.25
CA LEU A 66 -17.98 -10.73 20.92
C LEU A 66 -18.03 -12.27 20.91
N PRO A 67 -16.88 -12.95 21.04
CA PRO A 67 -16.81 -14.39 21.26
C PRO A 67 -17.57 -14.83 22.51
N ARG A 68 -17.94 -16.11 22.58
CA ARG A 68 -18.71 -16.65 23.72
C ARG A 68 -17.88 -16.65 25.01
N GLU A 69 -16.57 -16.79 24.86
CA GLU A 69 -15.56 -16.77 25.92
C GLU A 69 -15.49 -15.39 26.60
N GLU A 70 -15.85 -14.32 25.88
CA GLU A 70 -15.87 -12.94 26.37
C GLU A 70 -17.29 -12.49 26.77
N GLY A 71 -18.24 -13.43 26.88
CA GLY A 71 -19.63 -13.16 27.26
C GLY A 71 -20.53 -12.68 26.11
N GLY A 72 -20.05 -12.74 24.87
CA GLY A 72 -20.85 -12.49 23.68
C GLY A 72 -21.59 -13.73 23.16
N VAL A 73 -22.25 -13.58 22.00
CA VAL A 73 -22.93 -14.70 21.33
C VAL A 73 -22.29 -15.05 19.99
N ASN A 74 -21.21 -14.36 19.61
CA ASN A 74 -20.57 -14.44 18.30
C ASN A 74 -21.55 -14.12 17.16
N LEU A 75 -22.28 -13.00 17.30
CA LEU A 75 -23.17 -12.49 16.25
C LEU A 75 -22.36 -11.91 15.10
N LEU A 76 -22.85 -12.10 13.86
CA LEU A 76 -22.20 -11.60 12.65
C LEU A 76 -21.83 -10.11 12.74
N ASP A 77 -20.54 -9.81 12.62
CA ASP A 77 -20.06 -8.46 12.39
C ASP A 77 -19.97 -8.14 10.90
N ILE A 78 -20.99 -7.45 10.39
CA ILE A 78 -21.08 -7.08 8.98
C ILE A 78 -20.03 -6.03 8.61
N GLU A 79 -19.71 -5.11 9.52
CA GLU A 79 -18.70 -4.06 9.29
C GLU A 79 -17.32 -4.70 9.11
N VAL A 80 -16.88 -5.49 10.08
CA VAL A 80 -15.56 -6.15 10.04
C VAL A 80 -15.43 -7.05 8.81
N ARG A 81 -16.48 -7.80 8.46
CA ARG A 81 -16.48 -8.63 7.25
C ARG A 81 -16.39 -7.79 5.98
N ASN A 82 -17.13 -6.69 5.88
CA ASN A 82 -17.04 -5.80 4.72
C ASN A 82 -15.63 -5.21 4.59
N GLU A 83 -14.99 -4.86 5.71
CA GLU A 83 -13.59 -4.41 5.71
C GLU A 83 -12.62 -5.49 5.22
N ALA A 84 -12.82 -6.74 5.62
CA ALA A 84 -12.03 -7.87 5.10
C ALA A 84 -12.21 -8.05 3.58
N ILE A 85 -13.43 -7.85 3.06
CA ILE A 85 -13.68 -7.85 1.60
C ILE A 85 -12.88 -6.72 0.93
N TYR A 86 -12.91 -5.51 1.46
CA TYR A 86 -12.16 -4.37 0.89
C TYR A 86 -10.64 -4.54 1.01
N LEU A 87 -10.14 -5.21 2.07
CA LEU A 87 -8.73 -5.61 2.17
C LEU A 87 -8.34 -6.64 1.10
N THR A 88 -9.26 -7.53 0.73
CA THR A 88 -9.06 -8.49 -0.38
C THR A 88 -8.92 -7.76 -1.71
N TRP A 89 -9.77 -6.77 -1.98
CA TRP A 89 -9.61 -5.90 -3.15
C TRP A 89 -8.29 -5.13 -3.13
N LEU A 90 -7.89 -4.62 -1.96
CA LEU A 90 -6.62 -3.90 -1.82
C LEU A 90 -5.41 -4.81 -2.08
N ARG A 91 -5.45 -6.06 -1.62
CA ARG A 91 -4.43 -7.07 -1.96
C ARG A 91 -4.34 -7.27 -3.46
N ASP A 92 -5.47 -7.46 -4.13
CA ASP A 92 -5.52 -7.67 -5.58
C ASP A 92 -5.02 -6.41 -6.33
N TYR A 93 -5.36 -5.23 -5.83
CA TYR A 93 -4.85 -3.95 -6.34
C TYR A 93 -3.32 -3.83 -6.23
N CYS A 94 -2.73 -4.35 -5.14
CA CYS A 94 -1.28 -4.37 -4.88
C CYS A 94 -0.55 -5.52 -5.59
N SER A 95 -1.26 -6.38 -6.32
CA SER A 95 -0.66 -7.54 -6.96
C SER A 95 0.32 -7.13 -8.07
N SER A 96 1.25 -8.04 -8.34
CA SER A 96 2.29 -7.84 -9.35
C SER A 96 1.67 -7.63 -10.73
N SER A 97 2.33 -6.88 -11.63
CA SER A 97 1.82 -6.56 -12.97
C SER A 97 1.26 -7.73 -13.79
N SER A 98 1.77 -8.95 -13.63
CA SER A 98 1.28 -10.16 -14.33
C SER A 98 -0.05 -10.67 -13.77
N ASP A 99 -0.25 -10.53 -12.46
CA ASP A 99 -1.43 -11.04 -11.74
C ASP A 99 -2.42 -9.92 -11.40
N ARG A 100 -2.06 -8.68 -11.76
CA ARG A 100 -2.83 -7.49 -11.40
C ARG A 100 -4.12 -7.45 -12.21
N PRO A 101 -5.29 -7.34 -11.56
CA PRO A 101 -6.55 -7.35 -12.27
C PRO A 101 -6.73 -6.08 -13.11
N ALA A 102 -7.41 -6.20 -14.25
CA ALA A 102 -7.60 -5.11 -15.20
C ALA A 102 -8.21 -3.84 -14.57
N TRP A 103 -9.14 -4.00 -13.61
CA TRP A 103 -9.77 -2.89 -12.92
C TRP A 103 -8.78 -2.04 -12.10
N ALA A 104 -7.66 -2.61 -11.64
CA ALA A 104 -6.68 -1.88 -10.84
C ALA A 104 -5.93 -0.82 -11.67
N PHE A 105 -5.71 -1.08 -12.97
CA PHE A 105 -5.15 -0.08 -13.88
C PHE A 105 -6.12 1.08 -14.12
N VAL A 106 -7.41 0.79 -14.23
CA VAL A 106 -8.45 1.84 -14.31
C VAL A 106 -8.53 2.61 -13.00
N ALA A 107 -8.43 1.93 -11.85
CA ALA A 107 -8.41 2.55 -10.55
C ALA A 107 -7.22 3.52 -10.40
N ASP A 108 -6.01 3.15 -10.84
CA ASP A 108 -4.85 4.06 -10.83
C ASP A 108 -5.19 5.39 -11.53
N GLU A 109 -5.74 5.33 -12.76
CA GLU A 109 -6.07 6.53 -13.53
C GLU A 109 -7.18 7.37 -12.91
N ILE A 110 -8.19 6.73 -12.30
CA ILE A 110 -9.23 7.45 -11.55
C ILE A 110 -8.57 8.17 -10.35
N LEU A 111 -7.74 7.47 -9.57
CA LEU A 111 -7.10 8.02 -8.37
C LEU A 111 -6.16 9.19 -8.70
N LYS A 112 -5.44 9.12 -9.82
CA LYS A 112 -4.58 10.22 -10.31
C LYS A 112 -5.38 11.47 -10.67
N ARG A 113 -6.60 11.31 -11.18
CA ARG A 113 -7.46 12.44 -11.55
C ARG A 113 -8.18 13.06 -10.36
N THR A 114 -8.39 12.30 -9.28
CA THR A 114 -9.09 12.77 -8.08
C THR A 114 -8.15 13.40 -7.03
N THR A 115 -6.92 13.76 -7.37
CA THR A 115 -5.99 14.38 -6.42
C THR A 115 -6.37 15.82 -6.04
N THR A 116 -5.72 16.37 -5.01
CA THR A 116 -5.93 17.77 -4.60
C THR A 116 -5.54 18.75 -5.71
N LEU A 117 -6.23 19.90 -5.77
CA LEU A 117 -5.87 21.00 -6.69
C LEU A 117 -4.42 21.46 -6.48
N GLU A 118 -3.97 21.57 -5.22
CA GLU A 118 -2.58 21.90 -4.89
C GLU A 118 -1.58 20.92 -5.53
N LEU A 119 -1.92 19.63 -5.56
CA LEU A 119 -1.06 18.62 -6.18
C LEU A 119 -1.08 18.79 -7.70
N GLN A 120 -2.26 18.95 -8.30
CA GLN A 120 -2.42 19.16 -9.74
C GLN A 120 -1.63 20.40 -10.22
N ASP A 121 -1.68 21.49 -9.45
CA ASP A 121 -0.89 22.70 -9.72
C ASP A 121 0.61 22.40 -9.57
N SER A 122 1.01 21.68 -8.52
CA SER A 122 2.42 21.34 -8.28
C SER A 122 3.03 20.40 -9.34
N THR A 123 2.17 19.63 -10.01
CA THR A 123 2.57 18.73 -11.10
C THR A 123 2.40 19.37 -12.47
N GLU A 124 1.94 20.62 -12.56
CA GLU A 124 1.58 21.28 -13.84
C GLU A 124 0.60 20.42 -14.66
N GLY A 125 -0.28 19.67 -14.01
CA GLY A 125 -1.21 18.71 -14.64
C GLY A 125 -0.57 17.40 -15.12
N ASN A 126 0.75 17.20 -14.96
CA ASN A 126 1.41 15.97 -15.34
C ASN A 126 1.20 14.87 -14.29
N THR A 127 0.32 13.92 -14.58
CA THR A 127 -0.01 12.80 -13.69
C THR A 127 0.89 11.58 -13.88
N ASP A 128 1.84 11.57 -14.82
CA ASP A 128 2.71 10.40 -15.08
C ASP A 128 3.63 10.07 -13.90
N ILE A 129 3.95 11.08 -13.08
CA ILE A 129 4.76 10.91 -11.87
C ILE A 129 3.96 10.34 -10.70
N LEU A 130 2.64 10.34 -10.82
CA LEU A 130 1.73 9.70 -9.88
C LEU A 130 1.57 8.25 -10.34
N THR A 131 2.01 7.35 -9.49
CA THR A 131 1.97 5.90 -9.71
C THR A 131 0.95 5.32 -8.75
N ASN A 132 1.37 4.54 -7.77
CA ASN A 132 0.50 3.95 -6.77
C ASN A 132 0.46 4.80 -5.49
N PHE A 133 -0.74 5.03 -4.96
CA PHE A 133 -0.93 5.81 -3.73
C PHE A 133 -0.34 5.16 -2.47
N LEU A 134 -0.06 3.85 -2.46
CA LEU A 134 0.59 3.16 -1.34
C LEU A 134 2.11 3.31 -1.38
N GLU A 135 2.69 3.49 -2.58
CA GLU A 135 4.13 3.71 -2.73
C GLU A 135 4.51 5.16 -2.46
N GLN A 136 3.57 6.08 -2.63
CA GLN A 136 3.79 7.51 -2.60
C GLN A 136 2.98 8.21 -1.50
N SER A 137 3.39 9.42 -1.12
CA SER A 137 2.83 10.22 -0.03
C SER A 137 1.62 11.05 -0.45
N TRP A 138 1.23 11.03 -1.72
CA TRP A 138 0.08 11.81 -2.19
C TRP A 138 -1.23 11.08 -1.89
N CYS A 139 -2.31 11.83 -1.73
CA CYS A 139 -3.61 11.30 -1.33
C CYS A 139 -4.63 11.55 -2.45
N PRO A 140 -5.33 10.52 -2.97
CA PRO A 140 -6.36 10.64 -4.00
C PRO A 140 -7.68 11.26 -3.51
N MET A 141 -7.69 11.86 -2.33
CA MET A 141 -8.89 12.46 -1.72
C MET A 141 -8.63 13.95 -1.48
N PRO A 142 -9.34 14.85 -2.17
CA PRO A 142 -9.35 16.25 -1.79
C PRO A 142 -10.05 16.39 -0.43
N ASN A 143 -9.61 17.39 0.35
CA ASN A 143 -10.28 17.75 1.58
C ASN A 143 -11.76 18.06 1.29
N PRO A 144 -12.69 17.64 2.17
CA PRO A 144 -13.83 18.49 2.44
C PRO A 144 -13.22 19.78 2.96
N VAL A 145 -13.37 20.87 2.21
CA VAL A 145 -13.28 22.16 2.85
C VAL A 145 -14.40 22.16 3.89
N GLU A 146 -14.05 21.93 5.15
CA GLU A 146 -14.57 22.68 6.29
C GLU A 146 -13.86 22.32 7.59
N ARG A 147 -13.48 23.38 8.31
CA ARG A 147 -12.93 23.40 9.65
C ARG A 147 -13.66 22.40 10.55
N GLY A 148 -12.98 21.34 10.99
CA GLY A 148 -13.47 20.45 12.04
C GLY A 148 -14.58 19.46 11.65
N GLY A 149 -14.94 19.33 10.37
CA GLY A 149 -15.96 18.39 9.90
C GLY A 149 -15.38 17.05 9.45
N ARG A 150 -16.08 15.94 9.73
CA ARG A 150 -15.73 14.59 9.24
C ARG A 150 -15.59 14.59 7.70
N PRO A 151 -14.73 13.74 7.12
CA PRO A 151 -14.56 13.66 5.67
C PRO A 151 -15.90 13.39 4.96
N ASN A 152 -16.40 14.35 4.16
CA ASN A 152 -17.53 14.11 3.29
C ASN A 152 -17.08 13.27 2.09
N LEU A 153 -17.16 11.95 2.24
CA LEU A 153 -16.92 10.98 1.17
C LEU A 153 -17.85 11.18 -0.03
N GLN A 154 -18.97 11.90 0.07
CA GLN A 154 -19.86 12.16 -1.07
C GLN A 154 -19.38 13.29 -1.98
N ALA A 155 -18.51 14.18 -1.50
CA ALA A 155 -18.03 15.35 -2.25
C ALA A 155 -16.84 15.04 -3.19
N THR A 156 -16.28 13.83 -3.12
CA THR A 156 -15.19 13.43 -4.01
C THR A 156 -15.77 12.68 -5.21
N GLY A 157 -15.32 13.02 -6.43
CA GLY A 157 -15.72 12.34 -7.68
C GLY A 157 -15.23 10.89 -7.80
N LEU A 158 -14.79 10.30 -6.70
CA LEU A 158 -14.29 8.93 -6.63
C LEU A 158 -15.47 7.93 -6.53
N PRO A 159 -15.44 6.79 -7.25
CA PRO A 159 -16.41 5.71 -7.07
C PRO A 159 -16.45 5.20 -5.62
N LEU A 160 -17.61 4.66 -5.20
CA LEU A 160 -17.83 4.21 -3.83
C LEU A 160 -16.84 3.11 -3.42
N GLU A 161 -16.55 2.21 -4.34
CA GLU A 161 -15.67 1.05 -4.18
C GLU A 161 -14.26 1.49 -3.79
N LEU A 162 -13.71 2.45 -4.53
CA LEU A 162 -12.38 3.00 -4.27
C LEU A 162 -12.35 3.84 -2.99
N LYS A 163 -13.43 4.54 -2.66
CA LYS A 163 -13.57 5.26 -1.38
C LYS A 163 -13.49 4.31 -0.20
N LEU A 164 -14.20 3.18 -0.27
CA LEU A 164 -14.25 2.18 0.79
C LEU A 164 -12.89 1.49 0.92
N MET A 165 -12.31 1.05 -0.20
CA MET A 165 -10.96 0.45 -0.24
C MET A 165 -9.91 1.38 0.38
N PHE A 166 -9.91 2.67 0.01
CA PHE A 166 -8.98 3.66 0.55
C PHE A 166 -9.21 3.93 2.05
N SER A 167 -10.47 4.02 2.46
CA SER A 167 -10.84 4.24 3.87
C SER A 167 -10.36 3.08 4.75
N VAL A 168 -10.50 1.84 4.27
CA VAL A 168 -10.02 0.64 4.94
C VAL A 168 -8.50 0.58 4.97
N ALA A 169 -7.82 0.90 3.86
CA ALA A 169 -6.36 0.99 3.83
C ALA A 169 -5.84 1.95 4.91
N LYS A 170 -6.49 3.11 5.08
CA LYS A 170 -6.15 4.07 6.13
C LYS A 170 -6.50 3.57 7.53
N LYS A 171 -7.71 3.03 7.74
CA LYS A 171 -8.18 2.51 9.04
C LYS A 171 -7.22 1.46 9.59
N HIS A 172 -6.81 0.51 8.75
CA HIS A 172 -5.91 -0.57 9.13
C HIS A 172 -4.43 -0.27 8.89
N SER A 173 -4.09 0.99 8.61
CA SER A 173 -2.71 1.45 8.46
C SER A 173 -1.90 0.61 7.46
N VAL A 174 -2.47 0.36 6.29
CA VAL A 174 -1.77 -0.36 5.22
C VAL A 174 -0.60 0.49 4.71
N ARG A 175 0.61 -0.06 4.77
CA ARG A 175 1.85 0.62 4.38
C ARG A 175 2.84 -0.38 3.79
N LEU A 176 3.80 0.14 3.03
CA LEU A 176 4.98 -0.65 2.67
C LEU A 176 5.83 -0.83 3.92
N ASP A 177 5.80 -2.03 4.48
CA ASP A 177 6.56 -2.34 5.68
C ASP A 177 7.13 -3.75 5.60
N ALA A 178 8.45 -3.80 5.65
CA ALA A 178 9.19 -5.03 5.80
C ALA A 178 10.41 -4.76 6.67
N PRO A 179 10.88 -5.74 7.45
CA PRO A 179 12.14 -5.57 8.18
C PRO A 179 13.28 -5.28 7.22
N PHE A 180 13.22 -5.86 6.01
CA PHE A 180 14.20 -5.71 4.96
C PHE A 180 13.53 -5.55 3.60
N VAL A 181 14.13 -4.73 2.74
CA VAL A 181 13.64 -4.45 1.38
C VAL A 181 14.75 -4.80 0.41
N ASP A 182 14.41 -5.57 -0.63
CA ASP A 182 15.31 -5.95 -1.70
C ASP A 182 15.85 -4.73 -2.46
N GLU A 183 17.09 -4.80 -2.95
CA GLU A 183 17.71 -3.70 -3.67
C GLU A 183 16.92 -3.30 -4.92
N GLN A 184 16.43 -4.28 -5.70
CA GLN A 184 15.61 -4.00 -6.88
C GLN A 184 14.30 -3.31 -6.50
N ALA A 185 13.70 -3.67 -5.36
CA ALA A 185 12.52 -2.99 -4.86
C ALA A 185 12.80 -1.56 -4.42
N LYS A 186 13.97 -1.27 -3.84
CA LYS A 186 14.37 0.12 -3.55
C LYS A 186 14.55 0.92 -4.84
N LEU A 187 15.23 0.33 -5.81
CA LEU A 187 15.59 0.95 -7.08
C LEU A 187 14.39 1.25 -7.98
N THR A 188 13.42 0.33 -8.06
CA THR A 188 12.21 0.46 -8.89
C THR A 188 11.17 1.41 -8.30
N ARG A 189 11.30 1.77 -7.01
CA ARG A 189 10.36 2.66 -6.33
C ARG A 189 10.36 4.06 -6.96
N SER A 190 9.19 4.69 -6.98
CA SER A 190 9.05 6.07 -7.45
C SER A 190 9.85 7.06 -6.58
N LEU A 191 10.68 7.88 -7.23
CA LEU A 191 11.45 8.93 -6.55
C LEU A 191 10.55 10.09 -6.10
N TRP A 192 9.50 10.37 -6.88
CA TRP A 192 8.61 11.49 -6.66
C TRP A 192 7.58 11.13 -5.61
N PHE A 193 7.25 12.08 -4.73
CA PHE A 193 6.33 11.86 -3.62
C PHE A 193 6.66 10.60 -2.78
N HIS A 194 7.93 10.26 -2.59
CA HIS A 194 8.32 9.10 -1.80
C HIS A 194 7.82 9.24 -0.34
N SER A 195 7.15 8.21 0.21
CA SER A 195 6.51 8.29 1.54
C SER A 195 7.49 8.45 2.69
N ASP A 196 8.71 7.92 2.54
CA ASP A 196 9.73 7.89 3.59
C ASP A 196 10.83 8.95 3.41
N ARG A 197 10.44 10.13 2.93
CA ARG A 197 11.35 11.29 2.80
C ARG A 197 11.19 12.21 4.01
N ASP A 198 12.30 12.65 4.59
CA ASP A 198 12.33 13.46 5.83
C ASP A 198 11.62 14.83 5.72
N ALA A 199 11.47 15.35 4.50
CA ALA A 199 10.78 16.62 4.25
C ALA A 199 9.66 16.46 3.21
N PRO A 200 8.47 17.05 3.45
CA PRO A 200 7.37 16.98 2.50
C PRO A 200 7.77 17.60 1.17
N THR A 201 7.24 17.01 0.10
CA THR A 201 7.64 17.21 -1.30
C THR A 201 7.32 18.59 -1.89
N ARG A 202 7.06 19.60 -1.05
CA ARG A 202 6.82 21.01 -1.44
C ARG A 202 7.96 21.65 -2.26
N ARG A 203 9.11 20.97 -2.40
CA ARG A 203 10.27 21.40 -3.21
C ARG A 203 10.27 20.87 -4.67
N ILE A 204 9.22 20.19 -5.12
CA ILE A 204 9.10 19.63 -6.50
C ILE A 204 9.09 20.70 -7.60
N LEU A 205 8.77 21.96 -7.27
CA LEU A 205 8.63 23.05 -8.23
C LEU A 205 9.94 23.77 -8.60
N LYS A 206 11.11 23.24 -8.23
CA LYS A 206 12.38 23.85 -8.62
C LYS A 206 12.67 23.59 -10.10
N ARG A 207 13.34 24.55 -10.75
CA ARG A 207 13.79 24.44 -12.14
C ARG A 207 14.53 23.12 -12.43
N HIS A 208 15.38 22.69 -11.50
CA HIS A 208 16.16 21.45 -11.67
C HIS A 208 15.35 20.18 -11.44
N THR A 209 14.36 20.18 -10.53
CA THR A 209 13.45 19.03 -10.38
C THR A 209 12.53 18.88 -11.58
N ARG A 210 12.09 19.98 -12.19
CA ARG A 210 11.40 19.95 -13.49
C ARG A 210 12.28 19.37 -14.60
N CYS A 211 13.52 19.86 -14.71
CA CYS A 211 14.48 19.32 -15.70
C CYS A 211 14.75 17.82 -15.48
N LEU A 212 14.89 17.37 -14.23
CA LEU A 212 15.05 15.94 -13.93
C LEU A 212 13.85 15.11 -14.43
N ARG A 213 12.62 15.61 -14.29
CA ARG A 213 11.40 14.92 -14.75
C ARG A 213 11.26 14.91 -16.27
N GLU A 214 11.35 16.08 -16.89
CA GLU A 214 10.99 16.26 -18.31
C GLU A 214 12.13 15.88 -19.25
N ASN A 215 13.34 16.36 -18.92
CA ASN A 215 14.50 16.24 -19.81
C ASN A 215 15.34 14.99 -19.51
N HIS A 216 15.59 14.72 -18.23
CA HIS A 216 16.34 13.52 -17.82
C HIS A 216 15.46 12.29 -17.61
N LYS A 217 14.12 12.43 -17.71
CA LYS A 217 13.14 11.34 -17.56
C LYS A 217 13.29 10.54 -16.26
N VAL A 218 13.77 11.17 -15.19
CA VAL A 218 13.96 10.51 -13.89
C VAL A 218 12.60 10.21 -13.28
N ARG A 219 12.26 8.92 -13.10
CA ARG A 219 11.01 8.48 -12.47
C ARG A 219 11.26 7.68 -11.20
N THR A 220 12.24 6.81 -11.23
CA THR A 220 12.57 5.86 -10.16
C THR A 220 13.80 6.30 -9.35
N VAL A 221 14.04 5.62 -8.22
CA VAL A 221 15.28 5.80 -7.46
C VAL A 221 16.49 5.41 -8.30
N ALA A 222 16.41 4.33 -9.09
CA ALA A 222 17.47 3.91 -10.01
C ALA A 222 17.87 5.01 -11.00
N ASP A 223 16.88 5.69 -11.61
CA ASP A 223 17.14 6.80 -12.53
C ASP A 223 17.85 7.96 -11.83
N ALA A 224 17.47 8.22 -10.57
CA ALA A 224 18.06 9.28 -9.76
C ALA A 224 19.51 8.97 -9.42
N VAL A 225 19.81 7.72 -9.03
CA VAL A 225 21.17 7.23 -8.77
C VAL A 225 22.00 7.32 -10.04
N ARG A 226 21.49 6.85 -11.18
CA ARG A 226 22.18 6.97 -12.47
C ARG A 226 22.49 8.43 -12.82
N CYS A 227 21.52 9.32 -12.63
CA CYS A 227 21.70 10.76 -12.84
C CYS A 227 22.69 11.38 -11.85
N ALA A 228 22.74 10.87 -10.62
CA ALA A 228 23.62 11.33 -9.54
C ALA A 228 25.06 10.86 -9.73
N SER A 229 25.30 9.64 -10.19
CA SER A 229 26.62 9.03 -10.31
C SER A 229 27.33 9.38 -11.61
N ASN A 230 26.63 9.98 -12.57
CA ASN A 230 27.15 10.25 -13.91
C ASN A 230 28.42 11.15 -13.87
N PRO A 231 29.63 10.65 -14.17
CA PRO A 231 30.88 11.34 -13.88
C PRO A 231 31.22 12.46 -14.87
N TYR A 232 30.28 12.95 -15.70
CA TYR A 232 30.54 14.03 -16.67
C TYR A 232 30.86 15.35 -15.96
N THR A 233 32.12 15.49 -15.56
CA THR A 233 32.73 16.72 -15.06
C THR A 233 33.04 17.71 -16.17
N ASP A 234 32.98 17.31 -17.44
CA ASP A 234 33.24 18.20 -18.57
C ASP A 234 32.11 18.22 -19.59
N ALA A 235 31.63 19.43 -19.85
CA ALA A 235 30.43 19.78 -20.62
C ALA A 235 30.55 19.54 -22.14
N THR A 236 31.33 18.55 -22.61
CA THR A 236 31.75 18.48 -24.02
C THR A 236 31.43 17.19 -24.77
N VAL A 237 30.80 16.18 -24.17
CA VAL A 237 30.52 14.92 -24.90
C VAL A 237 29.02 14.61 -24.96
N ASP A 238 28.44 15.01 -26.09
CA ASP A 238 27.22 14.59 -26.81
C ASP A 238 25.96 14.06 -26.08
N GLY A 239 26.04 13.29 -25.00
CA GLY A 239 24.85 12.72 -24.34
C GLY A 239 23.93 13.74 -23.64
N HIS A 240 24.45 14.93 -23.29
CA HIS A 240 23.65 16.00 -22.66
C HIS A 240 23.02 16.99 -23.64
N ARG A 241 23.50 17.07 -24.90
CA ARG A 241 22.83 17.85 -25.94
C ARG A 241 21.47 17.26 -26.30
N GLU A 242 21.36 15.94 -26.22
CA GLU A 242 20.09 15.22 -26.46
C GLU A 242 19.01 15.52 -25.41
N SER A 243 19.39 15.86 -24.17
CA SER A 243 18.45 16.11 -23.08
C SER A 243 18.02 17.58 -22.95
N ASN A 244 18.48 18.50 -23.81
CA ASN A 244 18.13 19.93 -23.74
C ASN A 244 18.36 20.56 -22.33
N CYS A 245 19.32 20.02 -21.56
CA CYS A 245 19.60 20.43 -20.20
C CYS A 245 20.61 21.58 -20.16
N ARG A 246 20.22 22.73 -19.61
CA ARG A 246 21.09 23.92 -19.52
C ARG A 246 22.15 23.85 -18.42
N ASN A 247 21.99 22.96 -17.43
CA ASN A 247 22.93 22.86 -16.30
C ASN A 247 22.90 21.43 -15.70
N PRO A 248 23.66 20.48 -16.31
CA PRO A 248 23.68 19.08 -15.86
C PRO A 248 24.23 18.95 -14.43
N ASN A 249 25.27 19.70 -14.08
CA ASN A 249 25.88 19.68 -12.74
C ASN A 249 24.90 20.07 -11.62
N ALA A 250 23.98 21.01 -11.87
CA ALA A 250 22.95 21.37 -10.91
C ALA A 250 21.84 20.31 -10.81
N CYS A 251 21.49 19.66 -11.94
CA CYS A 251 20.52 18.56 -11.95
C CYS A 251 21.09 17.34 -11.21
N GLN A 252 22.36 16.99 -11.43
CA GLN A 252 23.06 15.93 -10.72
C GLN A 252 23.12 16.18 -9.21
N ARG A 253 23.50 17.40 -8.78
CA ARG A 253 23.46 17.77 -7.35
C ARG A 253 22.06 17.68 -6.76
N THR A 254 21.04 18.03 -7.54
CA THR A 254 19.64 17.90 -7.12
C THR A 254 19.24 16.44 -7.00
N ALA A 255 19.62 15.57 -7.94
CA ALA A 255 19.35 14.14 -7.91
C ALA A 255 20.02 13.47 -6.69
N ARG A 256 21.29 13.77 -6.43
CA ARG A 256 22.01 13.34 -5.21
C ARG A 256 21.26 13.75 -3.95
N GLY A 257 20.84 15.02 -3.87
CA GLY A 257 20.07 15.53 -2.74
C GLY A 257 18.70 14.85 -2.55
N LEU A 258 18.07 14.39 -3.63
CA LEU A 258 16.81 13.64 -3.58
C LEU A 258 17.03 12.21 -3.06
N VAL A 259 18.07 11.52 -3.52
CA VAL A 259 18.44 10.17 -3.04
C VAL A 259 18.88 10.22 -1.59
N SER A 260 19.74 11.17 -1.21
CA SER A 260 20.24 11.32 0.17
C SER A 260 19.19 11.79 1.18
N SER A 261 17.98 12.13 0.73
CA SER A 261 16.85 12.51 1.57
C SER A 261 15.88 11.37 1.87
N LEU A 262 16.11 10.20 1.25
CA LEU A 262 15.41 8.98 1.59
C LEU A 262 15.91 8.48 2.95
N ASN A 263 15.03 7.85 3.72
CA ASN A 263 15.45 7.17 4.93
C ASN A 263 16.39 5.99 4.61
N GLU A 264 17.09 5.51 5.63
CA GLU A 264 18.06 4.40 5.51
C GLU A 264 17.45 3.15 4.86
N LYS A 265 16.22 2.81 5.25
CA LYS A 265 15.48 1.64 4.74
C LYS A 265 15.33 1.63 3.22
N TRP A 266 15.13 2.79 2.60
CA TRP A 266 14.86 2.94 1.17
C TRP A 266 16.05 3.53 0.39
N THR A 267 17.19 3.73 1.05
CA THR A 267 18.42 4.17 0.38
C THR A 267 19.11 2.95 -0.27
N PRO A 268 19.52 3.05 -1.55
CA PRO A 268 20.24 1.97 -2.25
C PRO A 268 21.54 1.57 -1.55
N ASP A 269 22.30 2.56 -1.07
CA ASP A 269 23.61 2.39 -0.41
C ASP A 269 23.52 1.64 0.94
N TRP A 270 22.31 1.43 1.47
CA TRP A 270 22.13 0.64 2.68
C TRP A 270 22.23 -0.85 2.35
N ASN A 271 23.43 -1.38 2.48
CA ASN A 271 23.70 -2.81 2.41
C ASN A 271 23.00 -3.53 3.56
N LEU A 272 22.29 -4.62 3.25
CA LEU A 272 21.78 -5.49 4.30
C LEU A 272 22.97 -6.12 5.04
N PRO A 273 22.94 -6.20 6.37
CA PRO A 273 23.78 -7.16 7.08
C PRO A 273 23.52 -8.55 6.48
N ASP A 274 24.55 -9.38 6.38
CA ASP A 274 24.37 -10.77 6.00
C ASP A 274 23.49 -11.46 7.05
N LEU A 275 22.22 -11.65 6.69
CA LEU A 275 21.19 -12.29 7.51
C LEU A 275 20.84 -13.65 6.92
N SER A 276 21.77 -14.29 6.19
CA SER A 276 21.64 -15.66 5.70
C SER A 276 21.67 -16.69 6.85
N LEU A 277 20.78 -16.51 7.83
CA LEU A 277 20.37 -17.53 8.77
C LEU A 277 19.32 -18.42 8.07
N GLU A 278 19.61 -18.90 6.87
CA GLU A 278 18.72 -19.85 6.22
C GLU A 278 18.71 -21.15 7.02
N LEU A 279 17.53 -21.73 7.22
CA LEU A 279 17.46 -23.07 7.77
C LEU A 279 18.23 -24.03 6.86
N SER A 280 19.10 -24.82 7.47
CA SER A 280 19.77 -25.94 6.83
C SER A 280 18.74 -26.95 6.30
N GLY A 281 19.15 -27.81 5.36
CA GLY A 281 18.28 -28.85 4.82
C GLY A 281 17.67 -29.75 5.91
N ASP A 282 18.45 -30.05 6.94
CA ASP A 282 18.02 -30.86 8.08
C ASP A 282 17.00 -30.14 8.95
N GLU A 283 17.18 -28.84 9.20
CA GLU A 283 16.21 -28.02 9.94
C GLU A 283 14.89 -27.86 9.19
N ARG A 284 14.93 -27.73 7.85
CA ARG A 284 13.72 -27.74 7.02
C ARG A 284 12.99 -29.08 7.10
N ALA A 285 13.73 -30.20 7.05
CA ALA A 285 13.16 -31.54 7.21
C ALA A 285 12.56 -31.75 8.61
N MET A 286 13.23 -31.25 9.66
CA MET A 286 12.70 -31.26 11.03
C MET A 286 11.42 -30.44 11.16
N ASN A 287 11.34 -29.27 10.50
CA ASN A 287 10.13 -28.45 10.50
C ASN A 287 8.94 -29.16 9.82
N LEU A 288 9.17 -29.84 8.68
CA LEU A 288 8.13 -30.61 8.00
C LEU A 288 7.56 -31.72 8.89
N LEU A 289 8.44 -32.46 9.59
CA LEU A 289 8.01 -33.48 10.56
C LEU A 289 7.30 -32.84 11.76
N ALA A 290 7.81 -31.72 12.27
CA ALA A 290 7.19 -31.03 13.39
C ALA A 290 5.78 -30.53 13.06
N GLU A 291 5.54 -30.03 11.84
CA GLU A 291 4.23 -29.62 11.37
C GLU A 291 3.23 -30.80 11.32
N GLU A 292 3.66 -31.98 10.84
CA GLU A 292 2.84 -33.20 10.82
C GLU A 292 2.40 -33.64 12.23
N TYR A 293 3.30 -33.53 13.21
CA TYR A 293 3.04 -33.96 14.59
C TYR A 293 2.59 -32.83 15.52
N SER A 294 2.34 -31.62 15.00
CA SER A 294 2.00 -30.42 15.81
C SER A 294 3.03 -30.11 16.91
N ASN A 295 4.31 -30.37 16.63
CA ASN A 295 5.44 -30.03 17.48
C ASN A 295 5.96 -28.60 17.20
N PRO A 296 6.74 -28.00 18.11
CA PRO A 296 7.39 -26.72 17.86
C PRO A 296 8.30 -26.77 16.62
N VAL A 297 8.19 -25.76 15.76
CA VAL A 297 9.04 -25.57 14.58
C VAL A 297 10.19 -24.61 14.88
N ILE A 298 11.34 -24.82 14.25
CA ILE A 298 12.45 -23.86 14.25
C ILE A 298 12.02 -22.67 13.39
N PHE A 299 12.16 -21.46 13.93
CA PHE A 299 11.84 -20.25 13.20
C PHE A 299 12.77 -20.09 12.00
N ASP A 300 12.21 -20.04 10.79
CA ASP A 300 12.93 -19.67 9.58
C ASP A 300 12.95 -18.13 9.46
N PRO A 301 14.10 -17.47 9.64
CA PRO A 301 14.21 -16.04 9.44
C PRO A 301 14.33 -15.67 7.95
N SER A 302 14.27 -16.64 7.03
CA SER A 302 14.18 -16.37 5.61
C SER A 302 12.82 -15.74 5.28
N PHE A 303 12.86 -14.52 4.77
CA PHE A 303 11.67 -13.81 4.31
C PHE A 303 11.72 -13.69 2.79
N PRO A 304 10.56 -13.80 2.10
CA PRO A 304 10.49 -13.49 0.68
C PRO A 304 11.05 -12.10 0.41
N ARG A 305 11.93 -12.00 -0.59
CA ARG A 305 12.53 -10.74 -1.05
C ARG A 305 11.98 -10.37 -2.42
N PRO A 306 10.71 -9.94 -2.50
CA PRO A 306 10.13 -9.56 -3.78
C PRO A 306 10.82 -8.32 -4.33
N GLU A 307 11.13 -8.33 -5.62
CA GLU A 307 11.75 -7.20 -6.32
C GLU A 307 10.81 -6.01 -6.50
N LYS A 308 9.50 -6.19 -6.26
CA LYS A 308 8.47 -5.16 -6.48
C LYS A 308 8.05 -4.50 -5.16
N PRO A 309 8.01 -3.16 -5.06
CA PRO A 309 7.68 -2.45 -3.83
C PRO A 309 6.32 -2.84 -3.22
N LEU A 310 5.26 -2.96 -4.03
CA LEU A 310 3.92 -3.29 -3.54
C LEU A 310 3.80 -4.66 -2.86
N ALA A 311 4.71 -5.59 -3.14
CA ALA A 311 4.71 -6.90 -2.46
C ALA A 311 5.11 -6.78 -0.97
N TYR A 312 5.67 -5.63 -0.57
CA TYR A 312 5.91 -5.27 0.82
C TYR A 312 4.75 -4.54 1.49
N ALA A 313 3.60 -4.39 0.83
CA ALA A 313 2.41 -3.88 1.49
C ALA A 313 2.00 -4.83 2.62
N ARG A 314 1.83 -4.26 3.81
CA ARG A 314 1.36 -4.95 5.02
C ARG A 314 0.21 -4.16 5.61
N VAL A 315 -0.72 -4.89 6.21
CA VAL A 315 -1.83 -4.33 7.00
C VAL A 315 -1.48 -4.43 8.49
N PHE A 316 -2.03 -3.56 9.32
CA PHE A 316 -1.80 -3.51 10.77
C PHE A 316 -0.37 -3.11 11.20
N THR A 317 0.37 -2.36 10.37
CA THR A 317 1.80 -2.05 10.60
C THR A 317 2.08 -1.24 11.87
N ASN A 318 1.09 -0.50 12.39
CA ASN A 318 1.24 0.27 13.63
C ASN A 318 1.25 -0.59 14.92
N ALA A 319 1.01 -1.90 14.81
CA ALA A 319 1.07 -2.81 15.96
C ALA A 319 2.51 -3.13 16.43
N LEU A 320 3.52 -2.89 15.59
CA LEU A 320 4.92 -3.23 15.85
C LEU A 320 5.84 -2.00 15.72
N LYS A 321 5.69 -1.00 16.60
CA LYS A 321 6.67 0.09 16.69
C LYS A 321 7.94 -0.42 17.39
N VAL A 322 8.84 -1.05 16.64
CA VAL A 322 10.21 -1.28 17.10
C VAL A 322 10.90 0.09 17.14
N ARG A 323 11.26 0.57 18.33
CA ARG A 323 12.11 1.76 18.46
C ARG A 323 13.53 1.38 18.00
N PRO A 324 14.16 2.14 17.10
CA PRO A 324 15.56 1.90 16.77
C PRO A 324 16.39 2.04 18.05
N SER A 325 17.20 1.03 18.35
CA SER A 325 17.98 0.92 19.59
C SER A 325 19.25 1.76 19.60
N ALA A 326 19.60 2.44 18.50
CA ALA A 326 20.79 3.27 18.40
C ALA A 326 20.62 4.41 17.39
N PRO A 327 21.33 5.54 17.56
CA PRO A 327 21.51 6.51 16.48
C PRO A 327 22.22 5.83 15.30
N PRO A 328 21.91 6.24 14.06
CA PRO A 328 22.52 5.63 12.90
C PRO A 328 24.04 5.84 12.91
N PRO A 329 24.83 4.87 12.42
CA PRO A 329 26.27 5.07 12.25
C PRO A 329 26.51 6.28 11.36
N ASP A 330 27.58 7.03 11.63
CA ASP A 330 27.97 8.20 10.85
C ASP A 330 27.87 7.88 9.36
N ARG A 331 27.09 8.69 8.63
CA ARG A 331 26.83 8.53 7.19
C ARG A 331 28.13 8.24 6.47
N VAL A 332 28.29 7.02 5.97
CA VAL A 332 29.41 6.65 5.10
C VAL A 332 29.35 7.58 3.90
N VAL A 333 30.43 8.33 3.70
CA VAL A 333 30.63 9.16 2.51
C VAL A 333 30.52 8.24 1.30
N ALA A 334 29.58 8.55 0.39
CA ALA A 334 29.26 7.75 -0.79
C ALA A 334 30.51 7.13 -1.42
N GLY A 335 30.67 5.82 -1.21
CA GLY A 335 31.67 5.02 -1.90
C GLY A 335 31.21 4.82 -3.34
N PHE A 336 32.12 5.01 -4.28
CA PHE A 336 31.90 4.69 -5.68
C PHE A 336 31.65 3.18 -5.80
N HIS A 337 30.43 2.80 -6.22
CA HIS A 337 30.18 1.46 -6.72
C HIS A 337 30.64 1.42 -8.19
N ASP A 338 31.83 0.88 -8.44
CA ASP A 338 32.38 0.73 -9.79
C ASP A 338 31.76 -0.44 -10.59
N GLU A 339 30.83 -1.20 -10.01
CA GLU A 339 30.28 -2.40 -10.67
C GLU A 339 28.77 -2.52 -10.43
N LEU A 340 27.97 -1.74 -11.17
CA LEU A 340 26.59 -2.15 -11.48
C LEU A 340 26.63 -2.92 -12.81
N PRO A 341 26.19 -4.19 -12.87
CA PRO A 341 26.08 -4.89 -14.15
C PRO A 341 25.06 -4.17 -15.02
N LEU A 342 25.55 -3.56 -16.11
CA LEU A 342 24.70 -3.06 -17.18
C LEU A 342 23.98 -4.26 -17.82
N PRO A 343 22.67 -4.17 -18.12
CA PRO A 343 22.03 -5.19 -18.95
C PRO A 343 22.68 -5.20 -20.33
N ASN A 344 23.01 -6.41 -20.80
CA ASN A 344 23.61 -6.66 -22.12
C ASN A 344 22.85 -5.91 -23.23
N PRO A 345 23.55 -5.15 -24.10
CA PRO A 345 22.94 -4.49 -25.24
C PRO A 345 22.96 -5.41 -26.48
N GLU A 346 22.14 -6.44 -26.50
CA GLU A 346 21.83 -7.32 -27.66
C GLU A 346 20.63 -8.16 -27.18
N GLU A 347 19.38 -8.06 -27.67
CA GLU A 347 18.91 -8.14 -29.05
C GLU A 347 17.62 -7.31 -29.21
N THR A 348 17.60 -6.42 -30.22
CA THR A 348 16.35 -5.83 -30.70
C THR A 348 15.85 -6.71 -31.85
N VAL A 349 14.96 -7.67 -31.56
CA VAL A 349 14.18 -8.32 -32.62
C VAL A 349 12.98 -7.44 -32.92
N ALA A 350 13.08 -6.68 -34.01
CA ALA A 350 11.93 -6.02 -34.61
C ALA A 350 11.05 -7.08 -35.29
N CYS A 351 9.88 -7.35 -34.72
CA CYS A 351 8.78 -7.98 -35.45
C CYS A 351 7.73 -6.90 -35.73
N CYS A 352 7.75 -6.39 -36.95
CA CYS A 352 6.64 -5.64 -37.52
C CYS A 352 5.60 -6.62 -38.08
N GLY A 353 4.37 -6.49 -37.60
CA GLY A 353 3.13 -6.80 -38.30
C GLY A 353 2.22 -5.60 -38.12
#